data_AF-A0A950BE56-F1
#
_entry.id   AF-A0A950BE56-F1
#
_cell.length_a   1.000
_cell.length_b   1.000
_cell.length_c   1.000
_cell.angle_alpha   90.00
_cell.angle_beta   90.00
_cell.angle_gamma   90.00
#
_symmetry.space_group_name_H-M   'P 1'
#
loop_
_entity.id
_entity.type
_entity.pdbx_description
1 polymer ?
#
loop_
_entity_poly.entity_id
_entity_poly.type
_entity_poly.pdbx_seq_one_letter_code
_entity_poly.pdbx_strand_id
1 'polypeptide(L)'
;MSTQADDRALLRSLGIQKPIIQAPMAGTTTPALAAAVSKTGALGSLGVAAMSAENARKAIHQTRELTAKPFNVNVFCHRPATPDAVVERAWLDWLEPVFRQYGATPPHSLTEIYTSFVEDKAMQSMLLQEKPAIVSFHFGLPSDAVIAELKHAGIRLLASATNLDEAAAAVEAGVDAIVAQGVEAGGHRGVFDQKARDDGLGT
;
A
#
# COMPACT_ATOMS: atom_id res chain seq x y z
N MET A 1 -7.42 -35.40 13.88
CA MET A 1 -6.20 -34.91 14.55
C MET A 1 -5.85 -33.58 13.92
N SER A 2 -6.17 -32.48 14.59
CA SER A 2 -5.90 -31.12 14.10
C SER A 2 -4.38 -30.93 14.06
N THR A 3 -3.81 -30.73 12.88
CA THR A 3 -2.46 -30.20 12.73
C THR A 3 -2.49 -28.81 13.34
N GLN A 4 -1.90 -28.64 14.52
CA GLN A 4 -1.56 -27.33 15.05
C GLN A 4 -0.75 -26.65 13.94
N ALA A 5 -1.35 -25.67 13.27
CA ALA A 5 -0.63 -24.85 12.32
C ALA A 5 0.59 -24.30 13.09
N ASP A 6 1.76 -24.38 12.49
CA ASP A 6 2.94 -23.81 13.11
C ASP A 6 2.67 -22.31 13.30
N ASP A 7 2.43 -21.90 14.56
CA ASP A 7 2.02 -20.53 14.92
C ASP A 7 3.04 -19.47 14.46
N ARG A 8 4.22 -19.89 13.99
CA ARG A 8 5.29 -19.02 13.47
C ARG A 8 5.53 -19.16 11.97
N ALA A 9 4.70 -19.91 11.24
CA ALA A 9 4.84 -20.08 9.79
C ALA A 9 4.85 -18.72 9.06
N LEU A 10 3.94 -17.82 9.43
CA LEU A 10 3.88 -16.46 8.86
C LEU A 10 5.13 -15.63 9.22
N LEU A 11 5.64 -15.73 10.46
CA LEU A 11 6.83 -14.98 10.85
C LEU A 11 8.07 -15.43 10.06
N ARG A 12 8.21 -16.75 9.86
CA ARG A 12 9.28 -17.31 9.04
C ARG A 12 9.12 -16.94 7.57
N SER A 13 7.91 -16.94 7.04
CA SER A 13 7.67 -16.58 5.63
C SER A 13 8.01 -15.11 5.34
N LEU A 14 7.83 -14.23 6.33
CA LEU A 14 8.17 -12.80 6.26
C LEU A 14 9.60 -12.48 6.74
N GLY A 15 10.32 -13.46 7.29
CA GLY A 15 11.68 -13.27 7.81
C GLY A 15 11.77 -12.42 9.09
N ILE A 16 10.71 -12.39 9.89
CA ILE A 16 10.61 -11.59 11.12
C ILE A 16 10.51 -12.46 12.38
N GLN A 17 10.72 -11.87 13.55
CA GLN A 17 10.72 -12.54 14.85
C GLN A 17 9.51 -12.17 15.71
N LYS A 18 8.95 -10.97 15.51
CA LYS A 18 7.81 -10.45 16.26
C LYS A 18 6.60 -10.33 15.32
N PRO A 19 5.39 -10.73 15.76
CA PRO A 19 4.16 -10.62 14.97
C PRO A 19 3.62 -9.19 14.98
N ILE A 20 4.47 -8.21 14.66
CA ILE A 20 4.13 -6.79 14.66
C ILE A 20 4.60 -6.20 13.33
N ILE A 21 3.67 -5.56 12.62
CA ILE A 21 3.96 -4.79 11.42
C ILE A 21 3.65 -3.33 11.73
N GLN A 22 4.63 -2.45 11.57
CA GLN A 22 4.38 -1.02 11.60
C GLN A 22 3.76 -0.62 10.25
N ALA A 23 2.55 -0.07 10.28
CA ALA A 23 1.76 0.18 9.08
C ALA A 23 2.43 1.19 8.11
N PRO A 24 2.39 0.97 6.80
CA PRO A 24 2.82 1.96 5.82
C PRO A 24 1.84 3.15 5.82
N MET A 25 2.30 4.31 6.27
CA MET A 25 1.50 5.54 6.32
C MET A 25 2.14 6.56 5.39
N ALA A 26 1.64 6.67 4.15
CA ALA A 26 2.14 7.63 3.17
C ALA A 26 2.11 9.06 3.77
N GLY A 27 3.23 9.78 3.65
CA GLY A 27 3.41 11.12 4.26
C GLY A 27 3.79 11.12 5.75
N THR A 28 3.78 9.97 6.44
CA THR A 28 4.13 9.87 7.87
C THR A 28 5.31 8.91 8.12
N THR A 29 5.28 7.72 7.52
CA THR A 29 6.37 6.75 7.70
C THR A 29 7.64 7.22 6.99
N THR A 30 8.79 6.99 7.61
CA THR A 30 10.12 7.36 7.09
C THR A 30 11.04 6.15 7.03
N PRO A 31 12.13 6.20 6.23
CA PRO A 31 13.20 5.21 6.27
C PRO A 31 13.74 4.92 7.68
N ALA A 32 13.89 5.97 8.50
CA ALA A 32 14.36 5.83 9.87
C ALA A 32 13.37 5.05 10.75
N LEU A 33 12.07 5.34 10.65
CA LEU A 33 11.03 4.62 11.39
C LEU A 33 10.97 3.14 10.96
N ALA A 34 10.91 2.87 9.66
CA ALA A 34 10.88 1.51 9.13
C ALA A 34 12.11 0.72 9.58
N ALA A 35 13.31 1.29 9.45
CA ALA A 35 14.54 0.65 9.88
C ALA A 35 14.59 0.39 11.39
N ALA A 36 14.14 1.35 12.21
CA ALA A 36 14.10 1.20 13.66
C ALA A 36 13.19 0.03 14.08
N VAL A 37 12.00 -0.07 13.49
CA VAL A 37 11.07 -1.19 13.75
C VAL A 37 11.68 -2.51 13.32
N SER A 38 12.21 -2.58 12.09
CA SER A 38 12.83 -3.80 11.56
C SER A 38 14.00 -4.30 12.41
N LYS A 39 14.82 -3.40 12.98
CA LYS A 39 15.90 -3.76 13.92
C LYS A 39 15.41 -4.49 15.17
N THR A 40 14.19 -4.25 15.61
CA THR A 40 13.61 -4.90 16.80
C THR A 40 13.15 -6.34 16.54
N GLY A 41 13.21 -6.80 15.28
CA GLY A 41 12.67 -8.09 14.85
C GLY A 41 11.19 -8.07 14.44
N ALA A 42 10.53 -6.91 14.50
CA ALA A 42 9.24 -6.66 13.87
C ALA A 42 9.41 -6.28 12.38
N LEU A 43 8.33 -6.00 11.66
CA LEU A 43 8.38 -5.55 10.26
C LEU A 43 8.13 -4.04 10.17
N GLY A 44 9.14 -3.26 9.78
CA GLY A 44 8.94 -1.87 9.35
C GLY A 44 8.36 -1.80 7.93
N SER A 45 7.66 -0.72 7.60
CA SER A 45 7.07 -0.53 6.26
C SER A 45 7.36 0.86 5.69
N LEU A 46 7.47 1.00 4.38
CA LEU A 46 7.47 2.29 3.68
C LEU A 46 6.15 2.46 2.93
N GLY A 47 5.49 3.61 3.06
CA GLY A 47 4.36 3.98 2.21
C GLY A 47 4.85 4.82 1.02
N VAL A 48 5.03 4.19 -0.15
CA VAL A 48 5.62 4.86 -1.33
C VAL A 48 4.60 5.24 -2.40
N ALA A 49 3.31 4.98 -2.17
CA ALA A 49 2.24 5.25 -3.14
C ALA A 49 2.12 6.73 -3.56
N ALA A 50 2.62 7.66 -2.75
CA ALA A 50 2.66 9.09 -3.05
C ALA A 50 4.03 9.56 -3.62
N MET A 51 4.90 8.64 -4.03
CA MET A 51 6.25 8.93 -4.51
C MET A 51 6.41 8.53 -5.98
N SER A 52 7.29 9.22 -6.70
CA SER A 52 7.83 8.69 -7.95
C SER A 52 8.67 7.44 -7.69
N ALA A 53 8.82 6.57 -8.71
CA ALA A 53 9.68 5.40 -8.62
C ALA A 53 11.13 5.72 -8.21
N GLU A 54 11.66 6.88 -8.64
CA GLU A 54 12.99 7.34 -8.24
C GLU A 54 13.07 7.66 -6.74
N ASN A 55 12.10 8.40 -6.21
CA ASN A 55 12.07 8.75 -4.80
C ASN A 55 11.79 7.52 -3.91
N ALA A 56 10.93 6.60 -4.37
CA ALA A 56 10.71 5.32 -3.72
C ALA A 56 12.01 4.50 -3.66
N ARG A 57 12.79 4.45 -4.75
CA ARG A 57 14.12 3.81 -4.75
C ARG A 57 15.06 4.42 -3.73
N LYS A 58 15.15 5.76 -3.68
CA LYS A 58 15.96 6.47 -2.68
C LYS A 58 15.54 6.11 -1.25
N ALA A 59 14.25 6.06 -0.96
CA ALA A 59 13.73 5.69 0.36
C ALA A 59 14.06 4.22 0.73
N ILE A 60 13.97 3.29 -0.24
CA ILE A 60 14.39 1.89 -0.08
C ILE A 60 15.88 1.82 0.26
N HIS A 61 16.73 2.53 -0.50
CA HIS A 61 18.18 2.56 -0.28
C HIS A 61 18.55 3.14 1.08
N GLN A 62 17.96 4.28 1.46
CA GLN A 62 18.14 4.87 2.79
C GLN A 62 17.72 3.91 3.92
N THR A 63 16.65 3.14 3.72
CA THR A 63 16.23 2.14 4.72
C THR A 63 17.26 1.01 4.82
N ARG A 64 17.80 0.54 3.69
CA ARG A 64 18.84 -0.50 3.62
C ARG A 64 20.17 -0.08 4.24
N GLU A 65 20.54 1.20 4.12
CA GLU A 65 21.70 1.76 4.82
C GLU A 65 21.53 1.70 6.35
N LEU A 66 20.30 1.83 6.82
CA LEU A 66 20.00 1.82 8.25
C LEU A 66 19.77 0.41 8.80
N THR A 67 19.32 -0.57 8.02
CA THR A 67 19.07 -1.94 8.48
C THR A 67 19.27 -3.00 7.39
N ALA A 68 19.81 -4.15 7.79
CA ALA A 68 19.84 -5.37 6.96
C ALA A 68 18.62 -6.28 7.20
N LYS A 69 17.71 -5.92 8.10
CA LYS A 69 16.49 -6.68 8.40
C LYS A 69 15.39 -6.39 7.35
N PRO A 70 14.49 -7.34 7.07
CA PRO A 70 13.42 -7.13 6.10
C PRO A 70 12.52 -5.96 6.48
N PHE A 71 11.98 -5.30 5.46
CA PHE A 71 10.95 -4.27 5.56
C PHE A 71 10.00 -4.39 4.37
N ASN A 72 8.78 -3.89 4.56
CA ASN A 72 7.71 -3.85 3.57
C ASN A 72 7.75 -2.56 2.75
N VAL A 73 7.41 -2.63 1.46
CA VAL A 73 7.17 -1.46 0.60
C VAL A 73 5.73 -1.50 0.12
N ASN A 74 4.96 -0.47 0.45
CA ASN A 74 3.53 -0.41 0.15
C ASN A 74 3.21 0.53 -1.00
N VAL A 75 2.32 0.06 -1.88
CA VAL A 75 1.81 0.78 -3.05
C VAL A 75 0.28 0.73 -3.08
N PHE A 76 -0.33 1.68 -3.80
CA PHE A 76 -1.78 1.73 -3.99
C PHE A 76 -2.15 1.12 -5.34
N CYS A 77 -3.14 0.24 -5.34
CA CYS A 77 -3.66 -0.47 -6.51
C CYS A 77 -5.12 -0.08 -6.79
N HIS A 78 -5.49 1.18 -6.51
CA HIS A 78 -6.84 1.69 -6.78
C HIS A 78 -7.14 1.68 -8.28
N ARG A 79 -8.41 1.65 -8.65
CA ARG A 79 -8.80 1.90 -10.05
C ARG A 79 -8.31 3.30 -10.45
N PRO A 80 -7.58 3.44 -11.59
CA PRO A 80 -7.12 4.73 -12.08
C PRO A 80 -8.26 5.73 -12.19
N ALA A 81 -7.98 6.99 -11.85
CA ALA A 81 -8.97 8.05 -11.92
C ALA A 81 -9.37 8.31 -13.38
N THR A 82 -10.65 8.56 -13.62
CA THR A 82 -11.13 9.08 -14.91
C THR A 82 -11.36 10.58 -14.75
N PRO A 83 -10.57 11.45 -15.40
CA PRO A 83 -10.76 12.89 -15.30
C PRO A 83 -12.15 13.31 -15.79
N ASP A 84 -12.78 14.22 -15.07
CA ASP A 84 -14.08 14.80 -15.41
C ASP A 84 -14.04 16.31 -15.12
N ALA A 85 -13.77 17.09 -16.16
CA ALA A 85 -13.61 18.54 -16.04
C ALA A 85 -14.86 19.24 -15.49
N VAL A 86 -16.06 18.68 -15.68
CA VAL A 86 -17.32 19.27 -15.17
C VAL A 86 -17.40 19.04 -13.66
N VAL A 87 -17.18 17.80 -13.22
CA VAL A 87 -17.18 17.46 -11.78
C VAL A 87 -16.04 18.17 -11.05
N GLU A 88 -14.84 18.16 -11.62
CA GLU A 88 -13.66 18.81 -11.05
C GLU A 88 -13.85 20.34 -10.92
N ARG A 89 -14.43 21.00 -11.95
CA ARG A 89 -14.75 22.43 -11.88
C ARG A 89 -15.80 22.69 -10.80
N ALA A 90 -16.88 21.93 -10.78
CA ALA A 90 -17.93 22.10 -9.77
C ALA A 90 -17.39 21.92 -8.34
N TRP A 91 -16.43 20.99 -8.14
CA TRP A 91 -15.75 20.80 -6.86
C TRP A 91 -14.85 21.98 -6.48
N LEU A 92 -14.08 22.52 -7.43
CA LEU A 92 -13.24 23.70 -7.21
C LEU A 92 -14.07 24.95 -6.89
N ASP A 93 -15.18 25.17 -7.60
CA ASP A 93 -16.09 26.28 -7.36
C ASP A 93 -16.74 26.16 -5.97
N TRP A 94 -17.11 24.94 -5.56
CA TRP A 94 -17.63 24.67 -4.23
C TRP A 94 -16.61 24.97 -3.12
N LEU A 95 -15.32 24.70 -3.35
CA LEU A 95 -14.23 25.00 -2.41
C LEU A 95 -13.76 26.46 -2.46
N GLU A 96 -14.13 27.25 -3.46
CA GLU A 96 -13.68 28.64 -3.62
C GLU A 96 -13.85 29.51 -2.36
N PRO A 97 -14.98 29.46 -1.63
CA PRO A 97 -15.14 30.23 -0.39
C PRO A 97 -14.10 29.85 0.67
N VAL A 98 -13.68 28.58 0.74
CA VAL A 98 -12.65 28.12 1.68
C VAL A 98 -11.29 28.70 1.31
N PHE A 99 -10.92 28.69 0.03
CA PHE A 99 -9.67 29.32 -0.43
C PHE A 99 -9.65 30.82 -0.14
N ARG A 100 -10.78 31.51 -0.39
CA ARG A 100 -10.90 32.95 -0.16
C ARG A 100 -10.74 33.35 1.31
N GLN A 101 -11.17 32.51 2.25
CA GLN A 101 -10.95 32.75 3.70
C GLN A 101 -9.47 32.88 4.06
N TYR A 102 -8.58 32.24 3.29
CA TYR A 102 -7.12 32.31 3.48
C TYR A 102 -6.42 33.21 2.47
N GLY A 103 -7.17 34.05 1.72
CA GLY A 103 -6.60 34.93 0.70
C GLY A 103 -5.99 34.19 -0.50
N ALA A 104 -6.41 32.95 -0.73
CA ALA A 104 -5.94 32.10 -1.82
C ALA A 104 -7.01 31.94 -2.91
N THR A 105 -6.59 31.41 -4.05
CA THR A 105 -7.48 31.01 -5.16
C THR A 105 -7.35 29.51 -5.41
N PRO A 106 -8.45 28.78 -5.71
CA PRO A 106 -8.37 27.39 -6.12
C PRO A 106 -7.45 27.21 -7.35
N PRO A 107 -6.85 26.03 -7.55
CA PRO A 107 -6.12 25.74 -8.78
C PRO A 107 -7.07 25.78 -9.99
N HIS A 108 -6.51 25.99 -11.18
CA HIS A 108 -7.32 26.02 -12.40
C HIS A 108 -7.88 24.64 -12.78
N SER A 109 -7.14 23.57 -12.50
CA SER A 109 -7.50 22.19 -12.79
C SER A 109 -6.98 21.26 -11.70
N LEU A 110 -7.55 20.06 -11.61
CA LEU A 110 -7.01 18.99 -10.77
C LEU A 110 -6.08 18.09 -11.61
N THR A 111 -5.19 17.39 -10.93
CA THR A 111 -4.32 16.37 -11.53
C THR A 111 -4.33 15.12 -10.66
N GLU A 112 -4.11 13.97 -11.27
CA GLU A 112 -3.89 12.74 -10.52
C GLU A 112 -2.54 12.81 -9.81
N ILE A 113 -2.56 12.95 -8.49
CA ILE A 113 -1.34 13.09 -7.67
C ILE A 113 -0.76 11.75 -7.24
N TYR A 114 -1.54 10.66 -7.30
CA TYR A 114 -1.16 9.31 -6.91
C TYR A 114 -1.45 8.33 -8.05
N THR A 115 -0.46 8.09 -8.91
CA THR A 115 -0.56 7.09 -9.97
C THR A 115 -0.76 5.71 -9.35
N SER A 116 -1.80 4.99 -9.79
CA SER A 116 -2.04 3.63 -9.33
C SER A 116 -0.95 2.68 -9.80
N PHE A 117 -0.51 1.80 -8.90
CA PHE A 117 0.46 0.75 -9.20
C PHE A 117 -0.02 -0.19 -10.30
N VAL A 118 -1.32 -0.28 -10.58
CA VAL A 118 -1.85 -1.11 -11.68
C VAL A 118 -1.36 -0.60 -13.05
N GLU A 119 -1.07 0.69 -13.19
CA GLU A 119 -0.58 1.33 -14.42
C GLU A 119 0.85 1.88 -14.33
N ASP A 120 1.40 2.08 -13.12
CA ASP A 120 2.75 2.61 -12.92
C ASP A 120 3.86 1.59 -13.26
N LYS A 121 4.21 1.51 -14.55
CA LYS A 121 5.28 0.63 -15.06
C LYS A 121 6.66 0.98 -14.51
N ALA A 122 6.90 2.25 -14.15
CA ALA A 122 8.17 2.67 -13.59
C ALA A 122 8.33 2.13 -12.16
N MET A 123 7.28 2.21 -11.34
CA MET A 123 7.26 1.64 -9.99
C MET A 123 7.34 0.11 -10.04
N GLN A 124 6.58 -0.56 -10.92
CA GLN A 124 6.67 -2.01 -11.12
C GLN A 124 8.11 -2.45 -11.45
N SER A 125 8.73 -1.81 -12.46
CA SER A 125 10.10 -2.10 -12.87
C SER A 125 11.11 -1.84 -11.75
N MET A 126 10.91 -0.76 -10.98
CA MET A 126 11.79 -0.43 -9.85
C MET A 126 11.71 -1.50 -8.76
N LEU A 127 10.52 -1.96 -8.38
CA LEU A 127 10.37 -3.01 -7.36
C LEU A 127 10.99 -4.34 -7.81
N LEU A 128 10.88 -4.71 -9.09
CA LEU A 128 11.53 -5.90 -9.64
C LEU A 128 13.06 -5.82 -9.66
N GLN A 129 13.61 -4.62 -9.80
CA GLN A 129 15.06 -4.39 -9.72
C GLN A 129 15.54 -4.37 -8.27
N GLU A 130 14.83 -3.65 -7.39
CA GLU A 130 15.23 -3.48 -6.00
C GLU A 130 14.97 -4.71 -5.15
N LYS A 131 13.93 -5.50 -5.47
CA LYS A 131 13.54 -6.73 -4.77
C LYS A 131 13.47 -6.54 -3.24
N PRO A 132 12.59 -5.67 -2.74
CA PRO A 132 12.33 -5.61 -1.29
C PRO A 132 11.83 -6.97 -0.81
N ALA A 133 12.00 -7.28 0.48
CA ALA A 133 11.56 -8.56 1.02
C ALA A 133 10.05 -8.76 0.85
N ILE A 134 9.29 -7.68 1.05
CA ILE A 134 7.83 -7.68 1.02
C ILE A 134 7.33 -6.45 0.23
N VAL A 135 6.32 -6.67 -0.61
CA VAL A 135 5.49 -5.62 -1.18
C VAL A 135 4.06 -5.81 -0.69
N SER A 136 3.39 -4.73 -0.31
CA SER A 136 1.99 -4.76 0.10
C SER A 136 1.13 -3.86 -0.77
N PHE A 137 -0.10 -4.30 -1.05
CA PHE A 137 -1.08 -3.60 -1.86
C PHE A 137 -2.22 -3.06 -1.01
N HIS A 138 -2.70 -1.87 -1.37
CA HIS A 138 -3.89 -1.24 -0.78
C HIS A 138 -4.88 -0.83 -1.88
N PHE A 139 -6.18 -0.82 -1.58
CA PHE A 139 -7.28 -0.48 -2.51
C PHE A 139 -7.52 -1.45 -3.68
N GLY A 140 -6.85 -2.60 -3.70
CA GLY A 140 -6.97 -3.56 -4.79
C GLY A 140 -5.72 -4.38 -4.98
N LEU A 141 -5.65 -5.01 -6.14
CA LEU A 141 -4.56 -5.87 -6.58
C LEU A 141 -4.10 -5.43 -7.98
N PRO A 142 -2.80 -5.55 -8.30
CA PRO A 142 -2.36 -5.46 -9.69
C PRO A 142 -2.76 -6.72 -10.46
N SER A 143 -2.49 -6.77 -11.76
CA SER A 143 -2.83 -7.96 -12.57
C SER A 143 -2.04 -9.20 -12.13
N ASP A 144 -2.60 -10.38 -12.40
CA ASP A 144 -1.96 -11.68 -12.10
C ASP A 144 -0.55 -11.79 -12.67
N ALA A 145 -0.31 -11.18 -13.85
CA ALA A 145 1.02 -11.14 -14.46
C ALA A 145 2.02 -10.37 -13.59
N VAL A 146 1.65 -9.19 -13.08
CA VAL A 146 2.52 -8.39 -12.20
C VAL A 146 2.74 -9.12 -10.88
N ILE A 147 1.70 -9.75 -10.32
CA ILE A 147 1.82 -10.57 -9.11
C ILE A 147 2.81 -11.72 -9.33
N ALA A 148 2.67 -12.46 -10.43
CA ALA A 148 3.57 -13.56 -10.76
C ALA A 148 5.03 -13.09 -10.94
N GLU A 149 5.26 -11.96 -11.61
CA GLU A 149 6.59 -11.37 -11.77
C GLU A 149 7.24 -11.01 -10.42
N LEU A 150 6.50 -10.34 -9.53
CA LEU A 150 7.00 -9.98 -8.19
C LEU A 150 7.33 -11.24 -7.38
N LYS A 151 6.48 -12.27 -7.43
CA LYS A 151 6.73 -13.55 -6.75
C LYS A 151 7.92 -14.30 -7.34
N HIS A 152 8.07 -14.34 -8.66
CA HIS A 152 9.24 -14.92 -9.32
C HIS A 152 10.55 -14.18 -8.95
N ALA A 153 10.47 -12.88 -8.66
CA ALA A 153 11.59 -12.11 -8.13
C ALA A 153 11.92 -12.42 -6.65
N GLY A 154 11.14 -13.28 -5.99
CA GLY A 154 11.32 -13.68 -4.59
C GLY A 154 10.68 -12.73 -3.58
N ILE A 155 9.82 -11.81 -4.03
CA ILE A 155 9.15 -10.82 -3.18
C ILE A 155 7.90 -11.45 -2.59
N ARG A 156 7.71 -11.31 -1.27
CA ARG A 156 6.46 -11.72 -0.60
C ARG A 156 5.39 -10.65 -0.74
N LEU A 157 4.16 -11.07 -0.95
CA LEU A 157 3.05 -10.17 -1.26
C LEU A 157 2.00 -10.15 -0.16
N LEU A 158 1.63 -8.96 0.29
CA LEU A 158 0.53 -8.72 1.20
C LEU A 158 -0.57 -7.91 0.50
N ALA A 159 -1.82 -8.09 0.88
CA ALA A 159 -2.91 -7.21 0.42
C ALA A 159 -3.86 -6.87 1.55
N SER A 160 -4.28 -5.62 1.63
CA SER A 160 -5.38 -5.22 2.52
C SER A 160 -6.70 -5.79 2.00
N ALA A 161 -7.57 -6.23 2.90
CA ALA A 161 -8.95 -6.60 2.59
C ALA A 161 -9.86 -6.13 3.73
N THR A 162 -11.06 -5.68 3.38
CA THR A 162 -12.09 -5.15 4.29
C THR A 162 -13.31 -6.05 4.40
N ASN A 163 -13.45 -7.03 3.50
CA ASN A 163 -14.51 -8.04 3.51
C ASN A 163 -14.00 -9.40 3.01
N LEU A 164 -14.87 -10.42 3.04
CA LEU A 164 -14.54 -11.79 2.65
C LEU A 164 -14.29 -11.95 1.14
N ASP A 165 -15.00 -11.20 0.30
CA ASP A 165 -14.85 -11.29 -1.16
C ASP A 165 -13.50 -10.73 -1.61
N GLU A 166 -13.07 -9.61 -1.02
CA GLU A 166 -11.74 -9.03 -1.23
C GLU A 166 -10.62 -9.96 -0.74
N ALA A 167 -10.82 -10.58 0.42
CA ALA A 167 -9.89 -11.58 0.96
C ALA A 167 -9.79 -12.81 0.03
N ALA A 168 -10.92 -13.30 -0.48
CA ALA A 168 -10.96 -14.40 -1.43
C ALA A 168 -10.24 -14.04 -2.75
N ALA A 169 -10.49 -12.85 -3.29
CA ALA A 169 -9.81 -12.36 -4.48
C ALA A 169 -8.28 -12.26 -4.28
N ALA A 170 -7.83 -11.80 -3.10
CA ALA A 170 -6.41 -11.74 -2.78
C ALA A 170 -5.77 -13.14 -2.71
N VAL A 171 -6.47 -14.12 -2.13
CA VAL A 171 -6.01 -15.52 -2.09
C VAL A 171 -5.94 -16.12 -3.49
N GLU A 172 -6.96 -15.90 -4.32
CA GLU A 172 -7.01 -16.39 -5.71
C GLU A 172 -5.88 -15.80 -6.54
N ALA A 173 -5.62 -14.50 -6.40
CA ALA A 173 -4.48 -13.82 -7.03
C ALA A 173 -3.12 -14.33 -6.51
N GLY A 174 -3.11 -15.06 -5.38
CA GLY A 174 -1.93 -15.71 -4.86
C GLY A 174 -1.06 -14.81 -3.99
N VAL A 175 -1.63 -13.83 -3.27
CA VAL A 175 -0.86 -13.11 -2.24
C VAL A 175 -0.48 -14.06 -1.10
N ASP A 176 0.58 -13.72 -0.37
CA ASP A 176 1.12 -14.58 0.70
C ASP A 176 0.48 -14.35 2.07
N ALA A 177 -0.09 -13.17 2.30
CA ALA A 177 -0.85 -12.87 3.50
C ALA A 177 -1.88 -11.75 3.26
N ILE A 178 -2.97 -11.80 4.00
CA ILE A 178 -4.01 -10.77 4.00
C ILE A 178 -3.83 -9.88 5.22
N VAL A 179 -3.93 -8.57 5.01
CA VAL A 179 -4.08 -7.58 6.07
C VAL A 179 -5.57 -7.29 6.22
N ALA A 180 -6.22 -7.95 7.19
CA ALA A 180 -7.63 -7.72 7.49
C ALA A 180 -7.79 -6.34 8.16
N GLN A 181 -8.33 -5.36 7.45
CA GLN A 181 -8.49 -3.99 7.93
C GLN A 181 -9.90 -3.77 8.47
N GLY A 182 -10.02 -3.69 9.80
CA GLY A 182 -11.27 -3.35 10.47
C GLY A 182 -11.72 -1.90 10.25
N VAL A 183 -12.98 -1.61 10.57
CA VAL A 183 -13.57 -0.26 10.53
C VAL A 183 -12.92 0.74 11.47
N GLU A 184 -12.26 0.24 12.51
CA GLU A 184 -11.52 1.01 13.50
C GLU A 184 -10.18 1.55 12.96
N ALA A 185 -9.71 1.03 11.82
CA ALA A 185 -8.43 1.42 11.26
C ALA A 185 -8.40 2.91 10.85
N GLY A 186 -7.32 3.61 11.23
CA GLY A 186 -7.08 4.97 10.78
C GLY A 186 -6.64 5.06 9.32
N GLY A 187 -6.74 6.26 8.74
CA GLY A 187 -6.36 6.51 7.35
C GLY A 187 -7.43 6.05 6.35
N HIS A 188 -7.00 5.71 5.14
CA HIS A 188 -7.93 5.28 4.09
C HIS A 188 -8.38 3.83 4.28
N ARG A 189 -9.67 3.59 4.07
CA ARG A 189 -10.25 2.24 4.01
C ARG A 189 -9.87 1.56 2.69
N GLY A 190 -9.30 0.37 2.78
CA GLY A 190 -8.69 -0.39 1.68
C GLY A 190 -9.67 -1.09 0.74
N VAL A 191 -10.91 -0.59 0.64
CA VAL A 191 -12.00 -1.17 -0.18
C VAL A 191 -11.60 -1.21 -1.64
N PHE A 192 -11.85 -2.34 -2.32
CA PHE A 192 -11.46 -2.56 -3.72
C PHE A 192 -12.41 -1.88 -4.69
N ASP A 193 -13.72 -2.03 -4.47
CA ASP A 193 -14.77 -1.35 -5.25
C ASP A 193 -15.52 -0.33 -4.39
N GLN A 194 -15.24 0.95 -4.63
CA GLN A 194 -15.87 2.07 -3.93
C GLN A 194 -17.38 2.18 -4.19
N LYS A 195 -17.92 1.47 -5.20
CA LYS A 195 -19.36 1.41 -5.48
C LYS A 195 -20.05 0.27 -4.73
N ALA A 196 -19.29 -0.72 -4.27
CA ALA A 196 -19.82 -1.80 -3.48
C ALA A 196 -20.18 -1.30 -2.07
N ARG A 197 -21.10 -2.00 -1.42
CA ARG A 197 -21.42 -1.74 -0.02
C ARG A 197 -20.24 -2.19 0.83
N ASP A 198 -19.77 -1.28 1.68
CA ASP A 198 -18.83 -1.59 2.74
C ASP A 198 -19.58 -1.96 4.03
N ASP A 199 -19.42 -3.19 4.48
CA ASP A 199 -20.11 -3.70 5.66
C ASP A 199 -19.53 -3.17 6.98
N GLY A 200 -18.38 -2.48 6.93
CA GLY A 200 -17.76 -1.89 8.12
C GLY A 200 -17.38 -2.94 9.17
N LEU A 201 -16.87 -4.09 8.72
CA LEU A 201 -16.44 -5.17 9.60
C LEU A 201 -15.34 -4.67 10.56
N GLY A 202 -15.47 -4.99 11.84
CA GLY A 202 -14.44 -4.76 12.86
C GLY A 202 -13.54 -5.98 13.06
N THR A 203 -12.49 -5.84 13.89
CA THR A 203 -11.56 -6.91 14.28
C THR A 203 -11.65 -7.28 15.74
#